data_AF-A0A7Y5LMY4-F1
#
_entry.id   AF-A0A7Y5LMY4-F1
#
_cell.length_a   1.000
_cell.length_b   1.000
_cell.length_c   1.000
_cell.angle_alpha   90.00
_cell.angle_beta   90.00
_cell.angle_gamma   90.00
#
_symmetry.space_group_name_H-M   'P 1'
#
loop_
_entity.id
_entity.type
_entity.pdbx_description
1 polymer ?
#
loop_
_entity_poly.entity_id
_entity_poly.type
_entity_poly.pdbx_seq_one_letter_code
_entity_poly.pdbx_strand_id
1 'polypeptide(L)'
;MKTRNCLAAGALWFCVVALGATGCGKGGQPAASGSGTTQTKGAMSPEQAKKEAAEIFANRCTPCHGPSGAGDGPASAGLTPKPRDFRDPEWQKSVDDAHIEKAIQYGGAAVGKSAAMPANPDLNEKTEVVASLRALIRGLGNAGK
;
A
#
# COMPACT_ATOMS: atom_id res chain seq x y z
N MET A 1 37.98 -9.36 -6.83
CA MET A 1 38.60 -10.26 -7.83
C MET A 1 38.24 -11.70 -7.51
N LYS A 2 37.22 -12.26 -8.18
CA LYS A 2 37.02 -13.71 -8.28
C LYS A 2 36.39 -13.96 -9.66
N THR A 3 36.90 -14.98 -10.31
CA THR A 3 36.95 -15.20 -11.76
C THR A 3 35.67 -15.78 -12.35
N ARG A 4 35.51 -15.43 -13.63
CA ARG A 4 34.50 -15.82 -14.63
C ARG A 4 34.35 -17.35 -14.76
N ASN A 5 33.16 -17.81 -15.13
CA ASN A 5 33.02 -19.03 -15.93
C ASN A 5 31.93 -18.84 -16.99
N CYS A 6 32.34 -18.97 -18.26
CA CYS A 6 31.53 -18.97 -19.47
C CYS A 6 31.38 -20.42 -19.97
N LEU A 7 30.20 -20.78 -20.49
CA LEU A 7 29.94 -21.89 -21.45
C LEU A 7 28.49 -21.62 -21.94
N ALA A 8 28.12 -21.25 -23.18
CA ALA A 8 28.45 -21.63 -24.57
C ALA A 8 27.36 -22.53 -25.21
N ALA A 9 27.14 -22.30 -26.51
CA ALA A 9 26.29 -22.99 -27.51
C ALA A 9 24.79 -22.61 -27.48
N GLY A 10 24.17 -22.06 -28.53
CA GLY A 10 24.10 -22.50 -29.95
C GLY A 10 22.71 -23.16 -30.14
N ALA A 11 21.88 -22.92 -31.16
CA ALA A 11 22.09 -22.53 -32.53
C ALA A 11 20.79 -21.96 -33.15
N LEU A 12 20.96 -21.24 -34.27
CA LEU A 12 19.93 -20.76 -35.18
C LEU A 12 19.05 -21.91 -35.72
N TRP A 13 17.74 -21.65 -35.85
CA TRP A 13 16.88 -22.41 -36.77
C TRP A 13 15.96 -21.45 -37.55
N PHE A 14 16.41 -21.19 -38.78
CA PHE A 14 15.69 -20.95 -40.03
C PHE A 14 14.33 -20.23 -40.08
N CYS A 15 14.36 -19.18 -40.91
CA CYS A 15 13.28 -18.56 -41.64
C CYS A 15 12.27 -19.55 -42.26
N VAL A 16 10.98 -19.20 -42.19
CA VAL A 16 10.07 -19.38 -43.33
C VAL A 16 9.34 -18.06 -43.56
N VAL A 17 9.47 -17.60 -44.81
CA VAL A 17 8.88 -16.41 -45.41
C VAL A 17 7.44 -16.74 -45.82
N ALA A 18 6.51 -15.83 -45.55
CA ALA A 18 5.25 -15.75 -46.30
C ALA A 18 5.05 -14.29 -46.76
N LEU A 19 4.94 -14.12 -48.06
CA LEU A 19 4.89 -12.86 -48.79
C LEU A 19 3.48 -12.69 -49.40
N GLY A 20 2.85 -11.52 -49.17
CA GLY A 20 1.79 -10.92 -50.01
C GLY A 20 0.33 -11.13 -49.53
N ALA A 21 -0.64 -10.23 -49.75
CA ALA A 21 -0.65 -8.85 -50.25
C ALA A 21 -2.06 -8.23 -50.02
N THR A 22 -2.14 -6.89 -50.14
CA THR A 22 -3.32 -6.05 -50.46
C THR A 22 -4.19 -5.56 -49.28
N GLY A 23 -4.19 -4.24 -49.06
CA GLY A 23 -4.83 -3.57 -47.93
C GLY A 23 -6.17 -2.87 -48.23
N CYS A 24 -6.65 -2.14 -47.22
CA CYS A 24 -7.47 -0.93 -47.32
C CYS A 24 -7.47 -0.24 -45.94
N GLY A 25 -7.06 1.02 -45.87
CA GLY A 25 -6.88 1.75 -44.61
C GLY A 25 -8.11 2.54 -44.16
N LYS A 26 -8.28 2.67 -42.84
CA LYS A 26 -8.64 3.93 -42.17
C LYS A 26 -8.33 3.78 -40.67
N GLY A 27 -7.60 4.76 -40.14
CA GLY A 27 -6.90 4.70 -38.87
C GLY A 27 -7.77 4.71 -37.61
N GLY A 28 -7.12 4.38 -36.51
CA GLY A 28 -7.68 4.50 -35.16
C GLY A 28 -7.16 3.45 -34.18
N GLN A 29 -5.83 3.27 -34.06
CA GLN A 29 -5.30 2.67 -32.84
C GLN A 29 -5.42 3.72 -31.73
N PRO A 30 -6.20 3.49 -30.65
CA PRO A 30 -6.03 4.31 -29.47
C PRO A 30 -4.60 4.08 -28.99
N ALA A 31 -3.86 5.18 -29.01
CA ALA A 31 -2.53 5.29 -28.46
C ALA A 31 -2.48 4.57 -27.12
N ALA A 32 -1.49 3.68 -26.98
CA ALA A 32 -0.91 3.41 -25.68
C ALA A 32 -0.67 4.78 -25.04
N SER A 33 -1.46 5.08 -24.01
CA SER A 33 -1.36 6.33 -23.29
C SER A 33 0.00 6.31 -22.60
N GLY A 34 0.96 6.95 -23.26
CA GLY A 34 2.24 7.28 -22.69
C GLY A 34 1.99 8.22 -21.54
N SER A 35 1.91 7.67 -20.32
CA SER A 35 2.23 8.45 -19.14
C SER A 35 3.74 8.51 -19.04
N GLY A 36 4.31 9.43 -19.83
CA GLY A 36 5.61 9.99 -19.55
C GLY A 36 5.50 10.72 -18.22
N THR A 37 5.72 10.02 -17.12
CA THR A 37 6.25 10.64 -15.92
C THR A 37 7.72 10.29 -15.89
N THR A 38 8.54 11.34 -15.93
CA THR A 38 9.91 11.32 -15.45
C THR A 38 9.92 10.56 -14.13
N GLN A 39 10.36 9.29 -14.16
CA GLN A 39 10.66 8.56 -12.95
C GLN A 39 11.90 9.21 -12.34
N THR A 40 11.67 10.23 -11.51
CA THR A 40 12.65 10.65 -10.53
C THR A 40 12.77 9.50 -9.54
N LYS A 41 13.86 8.75 -9.62
CA LYS A 41 14.33 7.89 -8.54
C LYS A 41 14.29 8.70 -7.24
N GLY A 42 13.33 8.45 -6.36
CA GLY A 42 13.32 9.10 -5.05
C GLY A 42 12.03 9.10 -4.22
N ALA A 43 10.83 9.06 -4.79
CA ALA A 43 9.59 9.11 -3.99
C ALA A 43 8.46 8.30 -4.63
N MET A 44 7.66 7.61 -3.80
CA MET A 44 6.50 6.83 -4.23
C MET A 44 5.39 7.77 -4.72
N SER A 45 4.71 7.46 -5.82
CA SER A 45 3.58 8.30 -6.23
C SER A 45 2.43 8.24 -5.21
N PRO A 46 1.60 9.29 -5.09
CA PRO A 46 0.47 9.28 -4.15
C PRO A 46 -0.50 8.13 -4.37
N GLU A 47 -0.72 7.72 -5.63
CA GLU A 47 -1.62 6.61 -5.95
C GLU A 47 -1.04 5.26 -5.52
N GLN A 48 0.25 5.05 -5.77
CA GLN A 48 0.94 3.84 -5.30
C GLN A 48 0.91 3.77 -3.77
N ALA A 49 1.15 4.89 -3.07
CA ALA A 49 1.13 4.95 -1.61
C ALA A 49 -0.25 4.63 -1.03
N LYS A 50 -1.33 5.15 -1.63
CA LYS A 50 -2.71 4.83 -1.26
C LYS A 50 -3.02 3.35 -1.46
N LYS A 51 -2.62 2.78 -2.59
CA LYS A 51 -2.83 1.36 -2.89
C LYS A 51 -2.12 0.47 -1.87
N GLU A 52 -0.83 0.72 -1.61
CA GLU A 52 -0.07 -0.04 -0.62
C GLU A 52 -0.65 0.13 0.79
N ALA A 53 -1.06 1.34 1.18
CA ALA A 53 -1.70 1.58 2.46
C ALA A 53 -3.02 0.81 2.61
N ALA A 54 -3.84 0.73 1.56
CA ALA A 54 -5.08 -0.06 1.58
C ALA A 54 -4.79 -1.56 1.77
N GLU A 55 -3.79 -2.09 1.07
CA GLU A 55 -3.36 -3.48 1.21
C GLU A 55 -2.81 -3.76 2.62
N ILE A 56 -2.00 -2.85 3.18
CA ILE A 56 -1.49 -2.95 4.54
C ILE A 56 -2.63 -2.91 5.55
N PHE A 57 -3.56 -1.95 5.43
CA PHE A 57 -4.68 -1.83 6.35
C PHE A 57 -5.51 -3.12 6.35
N ALA A 58 -5.87 -3.61 5.15
CA ALA A 58 -6.63 -4.84 4.96
C ALA A 58 -5.97 -6.04 5.64
N ASN A 59 -4.65 -6.22 5.46
CA ASN A 59 -3.96 -7.43 5.91
C ASN A 59 -3.44 -7.37 7.34
N ARG A 60 -3.05 -6.18 7.83
CA ARG A 60 -2.39 -6.02 9.13
C ARG A 60 -3.30 -5.40 10.19
N CYS A 61 -4.19 -4.49 9.80
CA CYS A 61 -4.96 -3.69 10.76
C CYS A 61 -6.36 -4.29 11.01
N THR A 62 -7.05 -4.73 9.95
CA THR A 62 -8.43 -5.23 10.08
C THR A 62 -8.60 -6.46 10.98
N PRO A 63 -7.63 -7.39 11.15
CA PRO A 63 -7.81 -8.52 12.07
C PRO A 63 -8.13 -8.07 13.50
N CYS A 64 -7.64 -6.90 13.93
CA CYS A 64 -7.91 -6.32 15.24
C CYS A 64 -8.92 -5.17 15.17
N HIS A 65 -8.74 -4.23 14.24
CA HIS A 65 -9.53 -3.00 14.17
C HIS A 65 -10.84 -3.15 13.37
N GLY A 66 -11.03 -4.25 12.65
CA GLY A 66 -12.15 -4.47 11.75
C GLY A 66 -12.03 -3.68 10.43
N PRO A 67 -12.74 -4.08 9.36
CA PRO A 67 -12.73 -3.38 8.07
C PRO A 67 -13.34 -1.98 8.14
N SER A 68 -14.29 -1.76 9.06
CA SER A 68 -14.92 -0.46 9.31
C SER A 68 -14.16 0.40 10.33
N GLY A 69 -13.10 -0.14 10.95
CA GLY A 69 -12.35 0.51 12.02
C GLY A 69 -13.05 0.51 13.38
N ALA A 70 -14.09 -0.30 13.57
CA ALA A 70 -14.90 -0.35 14.80
C ALA A 70 -14.20 -0.96 16.02
N GLY A 71 -13.00 -1.52 15.87
CA GLY A 71 -12.31 -2.26 16.93
C GLY A 71 -12.92 -3.64 17.18
N ASP A 72 -13.61 -4.20 16.19
CA ASP A 72 -14.39 -5.44 16.26
C ASP A 72 -13.84 -6.56 15.36
N GLY A 73 -12.58 -6.44 14.92
CA GLY A 73 -11.92 -7.50 14.15
C GLY A 73 -11.88 -8.82 14.92
N PRO A 74 -11.78 -10.00 14.27
CA PRO A 74 -11.85 -11.30 14.95
C PRO A 74 -10.86 -11.46 16.11
N ALA A 75 -9.67 -10.86 16.02
CA ALA A 75 -8.67 -10.91 17.09
C ALA A 75 -9.01 -10.01 18.28
N SER A 76 -9.91 -9.03 18.13
CA SER A 76 -10.30 -8.10 19.19
C SER A 76 -10.97 -8.78 20.38
N ALA A 77 -11.60 -9.95 20.18
CA ALA A 77 -12.31 -10.68 21.23
C ALA A 77 -11.41 -11.12 22.39
N GLY A 78 -10.11 -11.34 22.14
CA GLY A 78 -9.12 -11.72 23.14
C GLY A 78 -8.36 -10.55 23.76
N LEU A 79 -8.66 -9.31 23.38
CA LEU A 79 -7.89 -8.13 23.78
C LEU A 79 -8.61 -7.30 24.85
N THR A 80 -7.91 -7.02 25.94
CA THR A 80 -8.35 -6.08 26.98
C THR A 80 -7.25 -5.03 27.20
N PRO A 81 -7.52 -3.73 26.95
CA PRO A 81 -8.74 -3.19 26.35
C PRO A 81 -8.90 -3.60 24.87
N LYS A 82 -10.14 -3.53 24.36
CA LYS A 82 -10.41 -3.67 22.92
C LYS A 82 -9.67 -2.59 22.11
N PRO A 83 -9.37 -2.85 20.82
CA PRO A 83 -8.86 -1.81 19.93
C PRO A 83 -9.80 -0.61 19.84
N ARG A 84 -9.23 0.56 19.58
CA ARG A 84 -9.99 1.82 19.43
C ARG A 84 -10.97 1.72 18.25
N ASP A 85 -12.19 2.20 18.47
CA ASP A 85 -13.12 2.54 17.40
C ASP A 85 -12.68 3.83 16.71
N PHE A 86 -12.22 3.75 15.47
CA PHE A 86 -11.79 4.88 14.66
C PHE A 86 -12.96 5.72 14.13
N ARG A 87 -14.19 5.24 14.26
CA ARG A 87 -15.39 5.98 13.82
C ARG A 87 -15.85 6.99 14.88
N ASP A 88 -15.34 6.88 16.11
CA ASP A 88 -15.64 7.77 17.22
C ASP A 88 -15.23 9.22 16.87
N PRO A 89 -16.18 10.14 16.66
CA PRO A 89 -15.88 11.50 16.25
C PRO A 89 -15.17 12.31 17.34
N GLU A 90 -15.40 12.01 18.61
CA GLU A 90 -14.74 12.71 19.71
C GLU A 90 -13.28 12.26 19.81
N TRP A 91 -13.02 10.95 19.65
CA TRP A 91 -11.65 10.47 19.53
C TRP A 91 -10.92 11.12 18.35
N GLN A 92 -11.54 11.14 17.16
CA GLN A 92 -10.97 11.74 15.96
C GLN A 92 -10.58 13.22 16.19
N LYS A 93 -11.43 14.01 16.84
CA LYS A 93 -11.13 15.41 17.17
C LYS A 93 -10.01 15.56 18.21
N SER A 94 -9.92 14.61 19.15
CA SER A 94 -8.99 14.69 20.29
C SER A 94 -7.55 14.30 19.96
N VAL A 95 -7.34 13.53 18.89
CA VAL A 95 -6.03 12.98 18.53
C VAL A 95 -5.45 13.74 17.34
N ASP A 96 -4.15 14.03 17.38
CA ASP A 96 -3.45 14.61 16.23
C ASP A 96 -2.92 13.53 15.27
N ASP A 97 -2.52 13.99 14.08
CA ASP A 97 -2.02 13.12 13.02
C ASP A 97 -0.71 12.43 13.38
N ALA A 98 0.20 13.13 14.06
CA ALA A 98 1.51 12.61 14.46
C ALA A 98 1.37 11.46 15.47
N HIS A 99 0.38 11.52 16.36
CA HIS A 99 0.05 10.45 17.30
C HIS A 99 -0.43 9.20 16.57
N ILE A 100 -1.31 9.35 15.58
CA ILE A 100 -1.78 8.22 14.75
C ILE A 100 -0.60 7.58 14.01
N GLU A 101 0.23 8.38 13.35
CA GLU A 101 1.40 7.90 12.61
C GLU A 101 2.41 7.22 13.53
N LYS A 102 2.63 7.76 14.72
CA LYS A 102 3.50 7.14 15.74
C LYS A 102 2.94 5.80 16.20
N ALA A 103 1.64 5.69 16.41
CA ALA A 103 1.00 4.43 16.78
C ALA A 103 1.12 3.37 15.66
N ILE A 104 0.96 3.78 14.39
CA ILE A 104 1.12 2.88 13.23
C ILE A 104 2.55 2.32 13.18
N GLN A 105 3.54 3.19 13.28
CA GLN A 105 4.96 2.85 13.14
C GLN A 105 5.49 2.07 14.34
N TYR A 106 5.19 2.54 15.56
CA TYR A 106 5.84 2.10 16.79
C TYR A 106 4.92 1.32 17.74
N GLY A 107 3.66 1.08 17.34
CA GLY A 107 2.69 0.32 18.11
C GLY A 107 2.09 1.10 19.27
N GLY A 108 1.19 0.43 20.02
CA GLY A 108 0.40 1.07 21.08
C GLY A 108 1.25 1.54 22.26
N ALA A 109 2.27 0.77 22.67
CA ALA A 109 3.11 1.12 23.81
C ALA A 109 3.84 2.46 23.62
N ALA A 110 4.27 2.77 22.38
CA ALA A 110 4.97 4.02 22.05
C ALA A 110 4.11 5.29 22.21
N VAL A 111 2.79 5.11 22.33
CA VAL A 111 1.80 6.18 22.50
C VAL A 111 0.99 6.01 23.80
N GLY A 112 1.50 5.23 24.77
CA GLY A 112 0.86 5.02 26.06
C GLY A 112 -0.44 4.19 25.98
N LYS A 113 -0.54 3.29 25.00
CA LYS A 113 -1.64 2.34 24.81
C LYS A 113 -1.14 0.90 24.98
N SER A 114 -2.05 -0.06 24.81
CA SER A 114 -1.74 -1.49 24.96
C SER A 114 -0.60 -1.93 24.05
N ALA A 115 0.36 -2.69 24.60
CA ALA A 115 1.42 -3.33 23.85
C ALA A 115 0.91 -4.44 22.90
N ALA A 116 -0.37 -4.82 23.01
CA ALA A 116 -1.00 -5.76 22.08
C ALA A 116 -1.18 -5.17 20.66
N MET A 117 -1.07 -3.85 20.49
CA MET A 117 -0.91 -3.25 19.16
C MET A 117 0.58 -3.21 18.81
N PRO A 118 1.06 -4.11 17.93
CA PRO A 118 2.49 -4.21 17.62
C PRO A 118 2.97 -3.04 16.76
N ALA A 119 4.29 -2.85 16.74
CA ALA A 119 4.96 -1.91 15.84
C ALA A 119 5.00 -2.46 14.40
N ASN A 120 5.07 -1.55 13.43
CA ASN A 120 5.32 -1.85 12.01
C ASN A 120 6.63 -1.15 11.59
N PRO A 121 7.80 -1.66 12.01
CA PRO A 121 9.07 -0.96 11.79
C PRO A 121 9.44 -0.82 10.30
N ASP A 122 8.90 -1.68 9.44
CA ASP A 122 9.05 -1.60 7.99
C ASP A 122 8.37 -0.36 7.37
N LEU A 123 7.49 0.32 8.13
CA LEU A 123 6.81 1.54 7.69
C LEU A 123 7.57 2.82 8.07
N ASN A 124 8.63 2.74 8.90
CA ASN A 124 9.37 3.91 9.38
C ASN A 124 10.03 4.71 8.25
N GLU A 125 10.38 4.05 7.15
CA GLU A 125 10.99 4.66 5.96
C GLU A 125 9.97 4.91 4.83
N LYS A 126 8.67 4.62 5.07
CA LYS A 126 7.60 4.72 4.07
C LYS A 126 6.62 5.84 4.40
N THR A 127 7.12 7.08 4.44
CA THR A 127 6.37 8.25 4.92
C THR A 127 5.04 8.47 4.20
N GLU A 128 5.00 8.25 2.89
CA GLU A 128 3.82 8.43 2.03
C GLU A 128 2.77 7.35 2.28
N VAL A 129 3.20 6.12 2.55
CA VAL A 129 2.33 5.00 2.93
C VAL A 129 1.75 5.23 4.32
N VAL A 130 2.56 5.67 5.28
CA VAL A 130 2.10 6.02 6.64
C VAL A 130 1.09 7.17 6.61
N ALA A 131 1.36 8.22 5.83
CA ALA A 131 0.43 9.32 5.63
C ALA A 131 -0.89 8.85 4.99
N SER A 132 -0.83 7.88 4.07
CA SER A 132 -2.01 7.28 3.44
C SER A 132 -2.80 6.37 4.38
N LEU A 133 -2.12 5.60 5.25
CA LEU A 133 -2.76 4.81 6.32
C LEU A 133 -3.48 5.72 7.32
N ARG A 134 -2.83 6.80 7.75
CA ARG A 134 -3.45 7.82 8.58
C ARG A 134 -4.69 8.41 7.89
N ALA A 135 -4.60 8.75 6.61
CA ALA A 135 -5.74 9.28 5.86
C ALA A 135 -6.93 8.29 5.79
N LEU A 136 -6.65 6.98 5.61
CA LEU A 136 -7.67 5.94 5.71
C LEU A 136 -8.34 5.95 7.09
N ILE A 137 -7.56 5.98 8.18
CA ILE A 137 -8.09 6.03 9.56
C ILE A 137 -8.95 7.27 9.79
N ARG A 138 -8.53 8.45 9.31
CA ARG A 138 -9.33 9.69 9.38
C ARG A 138 -10.64 9.56 8.59
N GLY A 139 -10.60 8.92 7.43
CA GLY A 139 -11.77 8.67 6.59
C GLY A 139 -12.87 7.86 7.28
N LEU A 140 -12.49 6.90 8.14
CA LEU A 140 -13.44 6.07 8.88
C LEU A 140 -14.29 6.86 9.89
N GLY A 141 -13.76 7.96 10.43
CA GLY A 141 -14.50 8.91 11.29
C GLY A 141 -15.59 9.72 10.56
N ASN A 142 -15.51 9.77 9.23
CA ASN A 142 -16.42 10.54 8.39
C ASN A 142 -17.46 9.65 7.70
N ALA A 143 -17.21 8.34 7.56
CA ALA A 143 -18.09 7.40 6.87
C ALA A 143 -19.39 7.05 7.62
N GLY A 144 -19.51 7.45 8.89
CA GLY A 144 -20.71 7.25 9.72
C GLY A 144 -21.58 8.51 9.90
N LYS A 145 -21.33 9.57 9.13
CA LYS A 145 -22.19 10.76 9.05
C LYS A 145 -23.07 10.65 7.82
#